data_AF-A0A2E0PRI5-F1
#
_entry.id   AF-A0A2E0PRI5-F1
#
_cell.length_a   1.000
_cell.length_b   1.000
_cell.length_c   1.000
_cell.angle_alpha   90.00
_cell.angle_beta   90.00
_cell.angle_gamma   90.00
#
_symmetry.space_group_name_H-M   'P 1'
#
loop_
_entity.id
_entity.type
_entity.pdbx_description
1 polymer ?
#
loop_
_entity_poly.entity_id
_entity_poly.type
_entity_poly.pdbx_seq_one_letter_code
_entity_poly.pdbx_strand_id
1 'polypeptide(L)'
;EKEYNFEIEPEQAYGERDQNKIETISQNVLLRSVRDPNTLGIGSPVEIAGRNGILQFMSAGRARIDYNHPLAGVTLRYNYKIVKVVEEREEKVQTLMKMNTGREDFEIEFDGDDLTMTLPEEMAYDQNWSFTKFSLVTTLREHVGVGKVIFREVHEPRQIEEEE
;
A
#
# COMPACT_ATOMS: atom_id res chain seq x y z
N GLU A 1 -17.71 -22.75 -3.54
CA GLU A 1 -16.88 -21.53 -3.47
C GLU A 1 -17.24 -20.63 -4.64
N LYS A 2 -17.22 -19.30 -4.48
CA LYS A 2 -17.73 -18.36 -5.48
C LYS A 2 -16.60 -17.46 -5.97
N GLU A 3 -16.27 -17.57 -7.25
CA GLU A 3 -15.37 -16.67 -7.96
C GLU A 3 -16.19 -15.50 -8.51
N TYR A 4 -15.63 -14.30 -8.41
CA TYR A 4 -16.24 -13.07 -8.87
C TYR A 4 -15.38 -12.47 -9.97
N ASN A 5 -16.01 -12.17 -11.09
CA ASN A 5 -15.38 -11.51 -12.22
C ASN A 5 -16.19 -10.26 -12.52
N PHE A 6 -15.53 -9.10 -12.50
CA PHE A 6 -16.20 -7.84 -12.82
C PHE A 6 -15.24 -6.88 -13.52
N GLU A 7 -15.83 -5.95 -14.25
CA GLU A 7 -15.14 -4.89 -14.97
C GLU A 7 -15.39 -3.57 -14.22
N ILE A 8 -14.34 -2.78 -14.04
CA ILE A 8 -14.40 -1.44 -13.45
C ILE A 8 -14.09 -0.47 -14.57
N GLU A 9 -15.09 0.33 -14.95
CA GLU A 9 -14.91 1.37 -15.95
C GLU A 9 -13.92 2.44 -15.49
N PRO A 10 -13.24 3.14 -16.41
CA PRO A 10 -12.22 4.11 -16.06
C PRO A 10 -12.71 5.16 -15.05
N GLU A 11 -13.96 5.63 -15.20
CA GLU A 11 -14.62 6.58 -14.30
C GLU A 11 -14.63 6.14 -12.82
N GLN A 12 -14.70 4.84 -12.55
CA GLN A 12 -14.72 4.24 -11.21
C GLN A 12 -13.35 3.69 -10.77
N ALA A 13 -12.35 3.74 -11.67
CA ALA A 13 -10.99 3.26 -11.44
C ALA A 13 -9.98 4.43 -11.39
N TYR A 14 -9.14 4.59 -12.42
CA TYR A 14 -8.09 5.60 -12.48
C TYR A 14 -8.49 6.88 -13.24
N GLY A 15 -9.77 7.01 -13.56
CA GLY A 15 -10.34 8.11 -14.32
C GLY A 15 -10.20 7.95 -15.83
N GLU A 16 -10.94 8.78 -16.55
CA GLU A 16 -10.82 8.92 -18.00
C GLU A 16 -9.46 9.52 -18.41
N ARG A 17 -8.99 9.15 -19.60
CA ARG A 17 -7.75 9.70 -20.14
C ARG A 17 -7.97 11.13 -20.63
N ASP A 18 -7.35 12.09 -19.96
CA ASP A 18 -7.49 13.51 -20.27
C ASP A 18 -6.50 13.93 -21.37
N GLN A 19 -7.02 14.36 -22.52
CA GLN A 19 -6.20 14.85 -23.63
C GLN A 19 -5.42 16.11 -23.28
N ASN A 20 -5.90 16.92 -22.32
CA ASN A 20 -5.21 18.13 -21.88
C ASN A 20 -3.96 17.82 -21.06
N LYS A 21 -3.87 16.61 -20.50
CA LYS A 21 -2.67 16.11 -19.82
C LYS A 21 -1.65 15.50 -20.79
N ILE A 22 -1.90 15.57 -22.10
CA ILE A 22 -0.94 15.15 -23.11
C ILE A 22 -0.34 16.38 -23.77
N GLU A 23 0.95 16.60 -23.56
CA GLU A 23 1.64 17.79 -24.02
C GLU A 23 2.67 17.45 -25.09
N THR A 24 2.87 18.38 -26.02
CA THR A 24 3.95 18.29 -27.01
C THR A 24 4.99 19.33 -26.68
N ILE A 25 6.20 18.89 -26.39
CA ILE A 25 7.35 19.75 -26.09
C ILE A 25 8.44 19.58 -27.15
N SER A 26 9.41 20.50 -27.16
CA SER A 26 10.60 20.31 -28.00
C SER A 26 11.48 19.21 -27.43
N GLN A 27 12.11 18.43 -28.31
CA GLN A 27 13.05 17.38 -27.93
C GLN A 27 14.20 17.94 -27.07
N ASN A 28 14.65 19.17 -27.33
CA ASN A 28 15.69 19.84 -26.54
C ASN A 28 15.26 20.12 -25.09
N VAL A 29 13.96 20.31 -24.81
CA VAL A 29 13.48 20.44 -23.43
C VAL A 29 13.52 19.08 -22.75
N LEU A 30 13.00 18.04 -23.40
CA LEU A 30 13.03 16.67 -22.88
C LEU A 30 14.46 16.21 -22.54
N LEU A 31 15.40 16.36 -23.48
CA LEU A 31 16.79 15.91 -23.30
C LEU A 31 17.53 16.66 -22.18
N ARG A 32 17.13 17.90 -21.87
CA ARG A 32 17.68 18.67 -20.74
C ARG A 32 17.07 18.29 -19.40
N SER A 33 15.84 17.77 -19.40
CA SER A 33 15.13 17.35 -18.19
C SER A 33 15.50 15.95 -17.71
N VAL A 34 16.10 15.12 -18.58
CA VAL A 34 16.41 13.72 -18.29
C VAL A 34 17.89 13.54 -17.98
N ARG A 35 18.20 12.70 -16.99
CA ARG A 35 19.59 12.46 -16.53
C ARG A 35 20.45 11.73 -17.55
N ASP A 36 19.91 10.70 -18.20
CA ASP A 36 20.61 9.94 -19.24
C ASP A 36 19.74 9.80 -20.50
N PRO A 37 20.01 10.62 -21.54
CA PRO A 37 19.27 10.57 -22.79
C PRO A 37 19.30 9.23 -23.52
N ASN A 38 20.30 8.38 -23.29
CA ASN A 38 20.42 7.09 -23.99
C ASN A 38 19.42 6.05 -23.49
N THR A 39 18.80 6.32 -22.34
CA THR A 39 17.76 5.46 -21.73
C THR A 39 16.34 5.87 -22.15
N LEU A 40 16.20 6.93 -22.95
CA LEU A 40 14.91 7.39 -23.44
C LEU A 40 14.41 6.51 -24.58
N GLY A 41 13.38 5.72 -24.29
CA GLY A 41 12.58 4.99 -25.26
C GLY A 41 11.12 5.44 -25.20
N ILE A 42 10.34 5.05 -26.21
CA ILE A 42 8.89 5.17 -26.15
C ILE A 42 8.40 4.29 -25.00
N GLY A 43 7.55 4.85 -24.13
CA GLY A 43 7.10 4.22 -22.90
C GLY A 43 7.95 4.53 -21.67
N SER A 44 9.11 5.20 -21.82
CA SER A 44 9.93 5.57 -20.67
C SER A 44 9.23 6.61 -19.78
N PRO A 45 9.31 6.48 -18.45
CA PRO A 45 8.89 7.52 -17.53
C PRO A 45 9.87 8.70 -17.60
N VAL A 46 9.33 9.91 -17.60
CA VAL A 46 10.11 11.15 -17.65
C VAL A 46 9.56 12.14 -16.64
N GLU A 47 10.45 12.91 -16.05
CA GLU A 47 10.09 14.02 -15.16
C GLU A 47 10.47 15.34 -15.84
N ILE A 48 9.49 16.22 -16.05
CA ILE A 48 9.69 17.52 -16.68
C ILE A 48 9.04 18.57 -15.79
N ALA A 49 9.84 19.51 -15.29
CA ALA A 49 9.41 20.57 -14.39
C ALA A 49 8.61 20.05 -13.16
N GLY A 50 9.05 18.94 -12.57
CA GLY A 50 8.41 18.30 -11.42
C GLY A 50 7.14 17.49 -11.74
N ARG A 51 6.78 17.34 -13.02
CA ARG A 51 5.66 16.51 -13.47
C ARG A 51 6.15 15.20 -14.05
N ASN A 52 5.61 14.10 -13.54
CA ASN A 52 5.88 12.75 -14.03
C ASN A 52 4.93 12.38 -15.18
N GLY A 53 5.49 11.97 -16.30
CA GLY A 53 4.73 11.50 -17.46
C GLY A 53 5.44 10.40 -18.22
N ILE A 54 4.80 9.90 -19.27
CA ILE A 54 5.32 8.84 -20.13
C ILE A 54 5.56 9.39 -21.53
N LEU A 55 6.75 9.13 -22.06
CA LEU A 55 7.09 9.48 -23.45
C LEU A 55 6.29 8.60 -24.42
N GLN A 56 5.29 9.17 -25.10
CA GLN A 56 4.47 8.45 -26.08
C GLN A 56 5.12 8.40 -27.47
N PHE A 57 5.83 9.45 -27.83
CA PHE A 57 6.40 9.61 -29.15
C PHE A 57 7.53 10.64 -29.16
N MET A 58 8.56 10.40 -29.95
CA MET A 58 9.64 11.35 -30.22
C MET A 58 10.04 11.28 -31.68
N SER A 59 9.84 12.36 -32.44
CA SER A 59 10.27 12.46 -33.84
C SER A 59 10.27 13.91 -34.31
N ALA A 60 11.05 14.20 -35.35
CA ALA A 60 11.12 15.52 -36.00
C ALA A 60 11.32 16.68 -35.00
N GLY A 61 12.16 16.48 -33.96
CA GLY A 61 12.46 17.49 -32.95
C GLY A 61 11.34 17.77 -31.93
N ARG A 62 10.25 16.99 -31.95
CA ARG A 62 9.14 17.10 -31.00
C ARG A 62 8.97 15.80 -30.22
N ALA A 63 8.60 15.94 -28.95
CA ALA A 63 8.29 14.84 -28.06
C ALA A 63 6.88 15.03 -27.47
N ARG A 64 6.09 13.96 -27.46
CA ARG A 64 4.74 13.95 -26.87
C ARG A 64 4.80 13.19 -25.55
N ILE A 65 4.44 13.86 -24.46
CA ILE A 65 4.46 13.33 -23.10
C ILE A 65 3.03 13.22 -22.61
N ASP A 66 2.68 12.06 -22.05
CA ASP A 66 1.40 11.83 -21.40
C ASP A 66 1.56 11.89 -19.88
N TYR A 67 0.90 12.84 -19.22
CA TYR A 67 0.89 13.03 -17.77
C TYR A 67 -0.32 12.37 -17.08
N ASN A 68 -1.12 11.58 -17.80
CA ASN A 68 -2.18 10.78 -17.19
C ASN A 68 -1.60 9.66 -16.33
N HIS A 69 -2.42 9.15 -15.41
CA HIS A 69 -2.11 7.89 -14.73
C HIS A 69 -1.92 6.78 -15.80
N PRO A 70 -0.96 5.85 -15.67
CA PRO A 70 -0.71 4.82 -16.67
C PRO A 70 -1.93 3.95 -17.04
N LEU A 71 -2.90 3.85 -16.13
CA LEU A 71 -4.15 3.08 -16.29
C LEU A 71 -5.38 3.95 -16.59
N ALA A 72 -5.21 5.25 -16.88
CA ALA A 72 -6.33 6.13 -17.21
C ALA A 72 -6.97 5.74 -18.55
N GLY A 73 -8.31 5.75 -18.61
CA GLY A 73 -9.09 5.33 -19.78
C GLY A 73 -9.07 3.83 -20.06
N VAL A 74 -8.56 3.01 -19.14
CA VAL A 74 -8.54 1.54 -19.26
C VAL A 74 -9.60 0.93 -18.33
N THR A 75 -10.50 0.12 -18.89
CA THR A 75 -11.43 -0.71 -18.12
C THR A 75 -10.66 -1.85 -17.46
N LEU A 76 -10.70 -1.93 -16.13
CA LEU A 76 -9.98 -2.94 -15.37
C LEU A 76 -10.83 -4.20 -15.20
N ARG A 77 -10.26 -5.37 -15.51
CA ARG A 77 -10.88 -6.66 -15.23
C ARG A 77 -10.30 -7.25 -13.96
N TYR A 78 -11.14 -7.45 -12.94
CA TYR A 78 -10.77 -8.11 -11.70
C TYR A 78 -11.44 -9.47 -11.60
N ASN A 79 -10.60 -10.48 -11.33
CA ASN A 79 -11.04 -11.82 -10.95
C ASN A 79 -10.58 -12.04 -9.51
N TYR A 80 -11.53 -12.14 -8.57
CA TYR A 80 -11.20 -12.36 -7.17
C TYR A 80 -12.02 -13.49 -6.57
N LYS A 81 -11.42 -14.12 -5.56
CA LYS A 81 -12.01 -15.20 -4.79
C LYS A 81 -12.05 -14.79 -3.33
N ILE A 82 -13.22 -14.87 -2.72
CA ILE A 82 -13.34 -14.74 -1.26
C ILE A 82 -12.86 -16.05 -0.65
N VAL A 83 -11.67 -16.04 -0.06
CA VAL A 83 -11.04 -17.24 0.54
C VAL A 83 -11.60 -17.55 1.91
N LYS A 84 -11.92 -16.51 2.69
CA LYS A 84 -12.47 -16.61 4.04
C LYS A 84 -13.19 -15.32 4.40
N VAL A 85 -14.31 -15.44 5.09
CA VAL A 85 -14.96 -14.32 5.79
C VAL A 85 -14.61 -14.46 7.26
N VAL A 86 -13.96 -13.44 7.82
CA VAL A 86 -13.52 -13.45 9.22
C VAL A 86 -14.61 -12.81 10.07
N GLU A 87 -15.39 -13.65 10.76
CA GLU A 87 -16.51 -13.20 11.60
C GLU A 87 -16.15 -13.16 13.08
N GLU A 88 -15.32 -14.12 13.51
CA GLU A 88 -14.87 -14.29 14.88
C GLU A 88 -13.98 -13.11 15.33
N ARG A 89 -14.14 -12.69 16.58
CA ARG A 89 -13.58 -11.45 17.12
C ARG A 89 -12.06 -11.53 17.27
N GLU A 90 -11.55 -12.61 17.82
CA GLU A 90 -10.10 -12.88 17.97
C GLU A 90 -9.42 -12.94 16.61
N GLU A 91 -10.01 -13.66 15.65
CA GLU A 91 -9.47 -13.77 14.30
C GLU A 91 -9.48 -12.43 13.56
N LYS A 92 -10.48 -11.58 13.79
CA LYS A 92 -10.48 -10.19 13.26
C LYS A 92 -9.30 -9.40 13.79
N VAL A 93 -9.06 -9.44 15.10
CA VAL A 93 -7.91 -8.75 15.72
C VAL A 93 -6.62 -9.28 15.12
N GLN A 94 -6.45 -10.60 15.08
CA GLN A 94 -5.27 -11.25 14.51
C GLN A 94 -5.02 -10.84 13.06
N THR A 95 -6.07 -10.81 12.24
CA THR A 95 -6.00 -10.41 10.83
C THR A 95 -5.62 -8.95 10.67
N LEU A 96 -6.23 -8.06 11.47
CA LEU A 96 -5.90 -6.63 11.47
C LEU A 96 -4.44 -6.40 11.88
N MET A 97 -3.95 -7.14 12.88
CA MET A 97 -2.55 -7.09 13.29
C MET A 97 -1.63 -7.50 12.17
N LYS A 98 -1.87 -8.67 11.56
CA LYS A 98 -1.08 -9.16 10.43
C LYS A 98 -1.04 -8.17 9.27
N MET A 99 -2.16 -7.55 8.91
CA MET A 99 -2.20 -6.57 7.83
C MET A 99 -1.36 -5.32 8.11
N ASN A 100 -1.22 -4.93 9.38
CA ASN A 100 -0.48 -3.72 9.77
C ASN A 100 0.99 -3.97 10.10
N THR A 101 1.33 -5.16 10.63
CA THR A 101 2.68 -5.48 11.13
C THR A 101 3.38 -6.56 10.31
N GLY A 102 2.65 -7.32 9.49
CA GLY A 102 3.15 -8.50 8.79
C GLY A 102 3.36 -9.73 9.70
N ARG A 103 3.00 -9.65 10.98
CA ARG A 103 3.24 -10.69 11.99
C ARG A 103 1.97 -11.40 12.44
N GLU A 104 2.12 -12.55 13.07
CA GLU A 104 1.00 -13.39 13.55
C GLU A 104 1.24 -13.96 14.97
N ASP A 105 2.31 -13.57 15.64
CA ASP A 105 2.72 -14.09 16.95
C ASP A 105 2.19 -13.22 18.10
N PHE A 106 0.98 -12.67 17.94
CA PHE A 106 0.29 -11.90 18.98
C PHE A 106 -0.56 -12.83 19.82
N GLU A 107 -0.45 -12.74 21.15
CA GLU A 107 -1.39 -13.38 22.05
C GLU A 107 -2.55 -12.41 22.31
N ILE A 108 -3.78 -12.90 22.15
CA ILE A 108 -4.99 -12.09 22.25
C ILE A 108 -5.85 -12.62 23.39
N GLU A 109 -6.24 -11.73 24.29
CA GLU A 109 -7.13 -12.03 25.41
C GLU A 109 -8.27 -11.01 25.45
N PHE A 110 -9.50 -11.50 25.67
CA PHE A 110 -10.67 -10.65 25.85
C PHE A 110 -11.23 -10.79 27.27
N ASP A 111 -11.51 -9.66 27.91
CA ASP A 111 -12.30 -9.56 29.14
C ASP A 111 -13.51 -8.65 28.88
N GLY A 112 -14.63 -9.27 28.51
CA GLY A 112 -15.82 -8.56 28.04
C GLY A 112 -15.53 -7.75 26.78
N ASP A 113 -15.48 -6.42 26.92
CA ASP A 113 -15.19 -5.51 25.82
C ASP A 113 -13.71 -5.09 25.76
N ASP A 114 -12.93 -5.39 26.79
CA ASP A 114 -11.52 -5.03 26.89
C ASP A 114 -10.65 -6.06 26.14
N LEU A 115 -9.74 -5.56 25.32
CA LEU A 115 -8.76 -6.35 24.55
C LEU A 115 -7.38 -6.17 25.17
N THR A 116 -6.74 -7.27 25.53
CA THR A 116 -5.30 -7.31 25.85
C THR A 116 -4.56 -8.06 24.76
N MET A 117 -3.47 -7.47 24.29
CA MET A 117 -2.63 -8.07 23.26
C MET A 117 -1.18 -8.07 23.70
N THR A 118 -0.59 -9.25 23.84
CA THR A 118 0.84 -9.41 24.09
C THR A 118 1.60 -9.25 22.78
N LEU A 119 2.56 -8.32 22.80
CA LEU A 119 3.39 -8.01 21.64
C LEU A 119 4.69 -8.83 21.68
N PRO A 120 5.14 -9.35 20.53
CA PRO A 120 6.49 -9.89 20.36
C PRO A 120 7.54 -8.85 20.70
N GLU A 121 8.66 -9.26 21.29
CA GLU A 121 9.74 -8.34 21.67
C GLU A 121 10.30 -7.59 20.45
N GLU A 122 10.31 -8.21 19.26
CA GLU A 122 10.85 -7.56 18.07
C GLU A 122 10.03 -6.34 17.62
N MET A 123 8.76 -6.22 18.05
CA MET A 123 7.93 -5.05 17.79
C MET A 123 8.52 -3.78 18.40
N ALA A 124 9.32 -3.90 19.47
CA ALA A 124 9.98 -2.76 20.09
C ALA A 124 11.03 -2.11 19.15
N TYR A 125 11.53 -2.83 18.15
CA TYR A 125 12.51 -2.32 17.18
C TYR A 125 11.86 -1.72 15.92
N ASP A 126 10.55 -1.89 15.74
CA ASP A 126 9.84 -1.30 14.61
C ASP A 126 9.61 0.20 14.84
N GLN A 127 10.35 1.02 14.08
CA GLN A 127 10.27 2.48 14.14
C GLN A 127 8.86 3.01 13.79
N ASN A 128 8.09 2.26 13.01
CA ASN A 128 6.73 2.64 12.63
C ASN A 128 5.70 2.28 13.71
N TRP A 129 6.04 1.39 14.66
CA TRP A 129 5.08 0.85 15.63
C TRP A 129 4.37 1.93 16.44
N SER A 130 5.10 2.99 16.83
CA SER A 130 4.54 4.11 17.58
C SER A 130 3.40 4.81 16.83
N PHE A 131 3.49 4.92 15.50
CA PHE A 131 2.43 5.49 14.67
C PHE A 131 1.30 4.49 14.45
N THR A 132 1.65 3.25 14.10
CA THR A 132 0.70 2.15 13.85
C THR A 132 -0.20 1.87 15.06
N LYS A 133 0.34 1.97 16.29
CA LYS A 133 -0.40 1.76 17.54
C LYS A 133 -1.66 2.64 17.61
N PHE A 134 -1.58 3.91 17.21
CA PHE A 134 -2.73 4.83 17.25
C PHE A 134 -3.79 4.51 16.19
N SER A 135 -3.38 4.30 14.94
CA SER A 135 -4.33 3.97 13.87
C SER A 135 -5.02 2.64 14.14
N LEU A 136 -4.26 1.66 14.65
CA LEU A 136 -4.76 0.33 14.96
C LEU A 136 -5.84 0.35 16.05
N VAL A 137 -5.67 1.15 17.11
CA VAL A 137 -6.71 1.27 18.16
C VAL A 137 -8.03 1.76 17.57
N THR A 138 -7.99 2.75 16.67
CA THR A 138 -9.19 3.24 15.98
C THR A 138 -9.82 2.13 15.14
N THR A 139 -9.02 1.44 14.31
CA THR A 139 -9.50 0.34 13.47
C THR A 139 -10.12 -0.79 14.28
N LEU A 140 -9.49 -1.17 15.41
CA LEU A 140 -10.00 -2.20 16.32
C LEU A 140 -11.35 -1.79 16.92
N ARG A 141 -11.51 -0.53 17.34
CA ARG A 141 -12.80 -0.04 17.84
C ARG A 141 -13.89 -0.08 16.78
N GLU A 142 -13.59 0.39 15.57
CA GLU A 142 -14.57 0.46 14.47
C GLU A 142 -14.98 -0.91 13.95
N HIS A 143 -14.05 -1.85 13.82
CA HIS A 143 -14.30 -3.13 13.13
C HIS A 143 -14.53 -4.30 14.09
N VAL A 144 -14.04 -4.20 15.33
CA VAL A 144 -14.13 -5.26 16.35
C VAL A 144 -15.02 -4.85 17.52
N GLY A 145 -15.25 -3.55 17.76
CA GLY A 145 -16.11 -3.07 18.84
C GLY A 145 -15.48 -3.16 20.23
N VAL A 146 -14.15 -3.14 20.32
CA VAL A 146 -13.44 -3.17 21.61
C VAL A 146 -13.56 -1.84 22.38
N GLY A 147 -13.62 -1.92 23.70
CA GLY A 147 -13.63 -0.76 24.60
C GLY A 147 -12.21 -0.28 24.91
N LYS A 148 -11.60 -0.88 25.94
CA LYS A 148 -10.18 -0.67 26.27
C LYS A 148 -9.30 -1.56 25.39
N VAL A 149 -8.16 -1.02 24.95
CA VAL A 149 -7.12 -1.78 24.24
C VAL A 149 -5.83 -1.65 25.02
N ILE A 150 -5.26 -2.79 25.43
CA ILE A 150 -4.01 -2.88 26.19
C ILE A 150 -2.98 -3.57 25.29
N PHE A 151 -1.87 -2.87 25.05
CA PHE A 151 -0.68 -3.45 24.42
C PHE A 151 0.29 -3.83 25.53
N ARG A 152 0.58 -5.13 25.66
CA ARG A 152 1.47 -5.67 26.67
C ARG A 152 2.81 -6.03 26.04
N GLU A 153 3.83 -5.26 26.35
CA GLU A 153 5.21 -5.54 25.95
C GLU A 153 5.90 -6.32 27.09
N VAL A 154 6.53 -7.44 26.76
CA VAL A 154 7.20 -8.33 27.74
C VAL A 154 8.68 -8.39 27.37
N HIS A 155 9.54 -8.07 28.34
CA HIS A 155 11.00 -8.19 28.21
C HIS A 155 11.48 -9.23 29.19
N GLU A 156 11.86 -10.40 28.67
CA GLU A 156 12.37 -11.49 29.49
C GLU A 156 13.81 -11.22 29.95
N PRO A 157 14.22 -11.73 31.13
CA PRO A 157 15.61 -11.63 31.56
C PRO A 157 16.53 -12.33 30.54
N ARG A 158 17.70 -11.73 30.29
CA ARG A 158 18.71 -12.32 29.40
C ARG A 158 19.07 -13.72 29.87
N GLN A 159 18.79 -14.73 29.04
CA GLN A 159 19.30 -16.09 29.25
C GLN A 159 20.77 -16.10 28.82
N ILE A 160 21.68 -16.31 29.79
CA ILE A 160 23.07 -16.60 29.51
C ILE A 160 23.13 -18.13 29.44
N GLU A 161 23.20 -18.69 28.24
CA GLU A 161 23.60 -20.08 28.09
C GLU A 161 25.08 -20.15 28.50
N GLU A 162 25.36 -20.70 29.68
CA GLU A 162 26.71 -21.16 30.00
C GLU A 162 27.00 -22.32 29.04
N GLU A 163 27.84 -22.10 28.03
CA GLU A 163 28.39 -23.16 27.20
C GLU A 163 29.14 -24.16 28.12
N GLU A 164 28.58 -25.35 28.32
CA GLU A 164 29.30 -26.52 28.87
C GLU A 164 30.25 -27.15 27.83
#